data_AF-A0A7V2AZU8-F1
#
_entry.id   AF-A0A7V2AZU8-F1
#
_cell.length_a   1.000
_cell.length_b   1.000
_cell.length_c   1.000
_cell.angle_alpha   90.00
_cell.angle_beta   90.00
_cell.angle_gamma   90.00
#
_symmetry.space_group_name_H-M   'P 1'
#
loop_
_entity.id
_entity.type
_entity.pdbx_description
1 polymer ?
#
loop_
_entity_poly.entity_id
_entity_poly.type
_entity_poly.pdbx_seq_one_letter_code
_entity_poly.pdbx_strand_id
1 'polypeptide(L)'
;MGLIEKLKEKLQGKLPEDVDLDDLVKDLDDTPPAPQPTPQPKASEGDALAEMRAQFRQLQEQLAALQQALAEEQKARKEAVRALEEQRRKEQEKRIAELLDEAVKAGKIPPGKRDEWKARLEANFDLTSQIIAELPANPAVNKDEKQNAKKAAAPEPDVLDRRALVEAAKSYFNAKAATN
;
A
#
# COMPACT_ATOMS: atom_id res chain seq x y z
N MET A 1 -13.65 45.18 1.39
CA MET A 1 -13.02 43.87 1.64
C MET A 1 -12.74 43.25 0.28
N GLY A 2 -11.49 43.33 -0.16
CA GLY A 2 -11.10 42.91 -1.51
C GLY A 2 -11.11 41.40 -1.68
N LEU A 3 -11.34 40.89 -2.90
CA LEU A 3 -11.30 39.45 -3.21
C LEU A 3 -9.97 38.79 -2.76
N ILE A 4 -8.87 39.55 -2.86
CA ILE A 4 -7.54 39.11 -2.44
C ILE A 4 -7.47 38.90 -0.92
N GLU A 5 -8.14 39.73 -0.12
CA GLU A 5 -8.21 39.54 1.33
C GLU A 5 -9.01 38.28 1.68
N LYS A 6 -10.14 38.05 1.01
CA LYS A 6 -10.98 36.86 1.22
C LYS A 6 -10.26 35.56 0.84
N LEU A 7 -9.50 35.56 -0.27
CA LEU A 7 -8.66 34.42 -0.67
C LEU A 7 -7.53 34.16 0.33
N LYS A 8 -6.92 35.22 0.86
CA LYS A 8 -5.86 35.12 1.88
C LYS A 8 -6.40 34.56 3.20
N GLU A 9 -7.62 34.92 3.60
CA GLU A 9 -8.26 34.36 4.79
C GLU A 9 -8.70 32.90 4.61
N LYS A 10 -9.17 32.51 3.41
CA LYS A 10 -9.54 31.11 3.09
C LYS A 10 -8.31 30.18 3.11
N LEU A 11 -7.17 30.64 2.57
CA LEU A 11 -5.88 29.94 2.65
C LEU A 11 -5.31 29.85 4.07
N GLN A 12 -5.67 30.78 4.95
CA GLN A 12 -5.29 30.76 6.37
C GLN A 12 -6.28 29.97 7.25
N GLY A 13 -7.26 29.28 6.66
CA GLY A 13 -8.24 28.46 7.40
C GLY A 13 -9.17 29.27 8.30
N LYS A 14 -9.35 30.56 8.03
CA LYS A 14 -10.18 31.48 8.84
C LYS A 14 -11.60 31.68 8.32
N LEU A 15 -11.97 31.07 7.20
CA LEU A 15 -13.35 31.10 6.70
C LEU A 15 -14.11 29.81 7.07
N PRO A 16 -15.41 29.89 7.42
CA PRO A 16 -16.26 28.72 7.61
C PRO A 16 -16.32 27.88 6.32
N GLU A 17 -16.41 26.55 6.49
CA GLU A 17 -16.34 25.55 5.42
C GLU A 17 -17.46 25.64 4.36
N ASP A 18 -18.49 26.45 4.60
CA ASP A 18 -19.69 26.56 3.75
C ASP A 18 -19.60 27.61 2.62
N VAL A 19 -18.39 28.01 2.19
CA VAL A 19 -18.24 28.91 1.03
C VAL A 19 -18.00 28.11 -0.24
N ASP A 20 -19.11 27.82 -0.93
CA ASP A 20 -19.15 27.22 -2.26
C ASP A 20 -18.33 28.04 -3.27
N LEU A 21 -17.37 27.37 -3.90
CA LEU A 21 -16.45 27.96 -4.88
C LEU A 21 -17.17 28.34 -6.18
N ASP A 22 -18.28 27.68 -6.52
CA ASP A 22 -19.04 27.91 -7.74
C ASP A 22 -19.84 29.23 -7.71
N ASP A 23 -20.34 29.65 -6.55
CA ASP A 23 -21.04 30.95 -6.43
C ASP A 23 -20.08 32.14 -6.54
N LEU A 24 -18.82 31.98 -6.10
CA LEU A 24 -17.80 33.03 -6.26
C LEU A 24 -17.38 33.24 -7.72
N VAL A 25 -17.51 32.22 -8.57
CA VAL A 25 -17.16 32.26 -9.99
C VAL A 25 -18.31 32.83 -10.82
N LYS A 26 -19.58 32.63 -10.41
CA LYS A 26 -20.74 33.21 -11.09
C LYS A 26 -20.77 34.74 -11.02
N ASP A 27 -20.32 35.33 -9.92
CA ASP A 27 -20.22 36.80 -9.78
C ASP A 27 -19.17 37.44 -10.72
N LEU A 28 -18.30 36.67 -11.39
CA LEU A 28 -17.37 37.18 -12.40
C LEU A 28 -18.02 37.45 -13.76
N ASP A 29 -19.03 36.69 -14.16
CA ASP A 29 -19.62 36.79 -15.51
C ASP A 29 -20.69 37.89 -15.64
N ASP A 30 -21.30 38.31 -14.53
CA ASP A 30 -22.37 39.35 -14.52
C ASP A 30 -21.88 40.76 -14.13
N THR A 31 -20.56 40.97 -13.95
CA THR A 31 -20.03 42.32 -13.74
C THR A 31 -20.05 43.14 -15.04
N PRO A 32 -20.80 44.26 -15.12
CA PRO A 32 -20.74 45.13 -16.30
C PRO A 32 -19.31 45.64 -16.50
N PRO A 33 -18.87 45.86 -17.75
CA PRO A 33 -17.52 46.33 -18.02
C PRO A 33 -17.26 47.63 -17.26
N ALA A 34 -16.20 47.64 -16.45
CA ALA A 34 -15.82 48.78 -15.65
C ALA A 34 -15.65 50.04 -16.53
N PRO A 35 -16.09 51.22 -16.07
CA PRO A 35 -15.90 52.46 -16.81
C PRO A 35 -14.40 52.70 -17.07
N GLN A 36 -14.06 53.04 -18.31
CA GLN A 36 -12.68 53.29 -18.73
C GLN A 36 -12.02 54.36 -17.84
N PRO A 37 -10.76 54.14 -17.41
CA PRO A 37 -10.06 55.10 -16.56
C PRO A 37 -9.78 56.39 -17.35
N THR A 38 -10.29 57.51 -16.85
CA THR A 38 -9.85 58.85 -17.27
C THR A 38 -8.34 59.01 -17.03
N PRO A 39 -7.61 59.69 -17.93
CA PRO A 39 -6.15 59.78 -17.87
C PRO A 39 -5.69 60.48 -16.58
N GLN A 40 -5.05 59.73 -15.69
CA GLN A 40 -4.38 60.27 -14.50
C GLN A 40 -3.10 61.02 -14.91
N PRO A 41 -2.75 62.12 -14.22
CA PRO A 41 -1.53 62.87 -14.49
C PRO A 41 -0.30 62.00 -14.22
N LYS A 42 0.68 62.06 -15.14
CA LYS A 42 1.93 61.30 -15.12
C LYS A 42 2.62 61.41 -13.75
N ALA A 43 2.68 60.29 -13.02
CA ALA A 43 3.60 60.15 -11.90
C ALA A 43 5.04 60.38 -12.39
N SER A 44 5.83 61.07 -11.58
CA SER A 44 7.27 61.25 -11.75
C SER A 44 7.93 59.87 -11.91
N GLU A 45 8.83 59.71 -12.91
CA GLU A 45 9.51 58.45 -13.20
C GLU A 45 10.26 57.86 -11.99
N GLY A 46 10.64 58.71 -11.02
CA GLY A 46 11.26 58.28 -9.76
C GLY A 46 10.30 57.56 -8.79
N ASP A 47 9.03 57.97 -8.74
CA ASP A 47 8.02 57.38 -7.85
C ASP A 47 7.51 56.05 -8.39
N ALA A 48 7.34 55.95 -9.71
CA ALA A 48 6.97 54.70 -10.38
C ALA A 48 8.05 53.59 -10.20
N LEU A 49 9.33 53.97 -10.19
CA LEU A 49 10.43 53.03 -9.97
C LEU A 49 10.49 52.53 -8.51
N ALA A 50 10.12 53.38 -7.55
CA ALA A 50 10.07 53.03 -6.14
C ALA A 50 8.89 52.08 -5.84
N GLU A 51 7.71 52.36 -6.39
CA GLU A 51 6.55 51.46 -6.29
C GLU A 51 6.82 50.11 -6.94
N MET A 52 7.44 50.09 -8.14
CA MET A 52 7.77 48.84 -8.82
C MET A 52 8.76 47.99 -8.01
N ARG A 53 9.75 48.60 -7.34
CA ARG A 53 10.67 47.88 -6.44
C ARG A 53 9.98 47.34 -5.20
N ALA A 54 9.04 48.09 -4.62
CA ALA A 54 8.26 47.63 -3.47
C ALA A 54 7.37 46.44 -3.84
N GLN A 55 6.68 46.51 -4.99
CA GLN A 55 5.89 45.39 -5.52
C GLN A 55 6.76 44.16 -5.81
N PHE A 56 7.97 44.35 -6.34
CA PHE A 56 8.89 43.24 -6.62
C PHE A 56 9.35 42.53 -5.35
N ARG A 57 9.66 43.28 -4.27
CA ARG A 57 9.98 42.67 -2.96
C ARG A 57 8.79 41.92 -2.38
N GLN A 58 7.59 42.51 -2.45
CA GLN A 58 6.38 41.87 -1.95
C GLN A 58 6.07 40.58 -2.72
N LEU A 59 6.29 40.55 -4.04
CA LEU A 59 6.18 39.35 -4.86
C LEU A 59 7.23 38.30 -4.48
N GLN A 60 8.48 38.70 -4.22
CA GLN A 60 9.52 37.77 -3.77
C GLN A 60 9.19 37.15 -2.41
N GLU A 61 8.69 37.93 -1.46
CA GLU A 61 8.27 37.45 -0.14
C GLU A 61 7.07 36.49 -0.26
N GLN A 62 6.09 36.82 -1.11
CA GLN A 62 4.96 35.93 -1.38
C GLN A 62 5.39 34.63 -2.04
N LEU A 63 6.34 34.69 -2.98
CA LEU A 63 6.86 33.52 -3.67
C LEU A 63 7.64 32.61 -2.71
N ALA A 64 8.44 33.19 -1.81
CA ALA A 64 9.13 32.44 -0.76
C ALA A 64 8.14 31.78 0.21
N ALA A 65 7.11 32.52 0.65
CA ALA A 65 6.08 31.99 1.53
C ALA A 65 5.27 30.85 0.87
N LEU A 66 4.93 30.99 -0.41
CA LEU A 66 4.26 29.93 -1.19
C LEU A 66 5.15 28.70 -1.38
N GLN A 67 6.44 28.89 -1.65
CA GLN A 67 7.38 27.77 -1.76
C GLN A 67 7.51 27.02 -0.44
N GLN A 68 7.55 27.74 0.69
CA GLN A 68 7.59 27.12 2.01
C GLN A 68 6.29 26.36 2.31
N ALA A 69 5.13 26.96 2.08
CA ALA A 69 3.85 26.31 2.28
C ALA A 69 3.69 25.06 1.40
N LEU A 70 4.16 25.11 0.15
CA LEU A 70 4.13 23.96 -0.75
C LEU A 70 5.06 22.83 -0.27
N ALA A 71 6.25 23.18 0.25
CA ALA A 71 7.16 22.18 0.81
C ALA A 71 6.57 21.50 2.07
N GLU A 72 5.91 22.27 2.93
CA GLU A 72 5.22 21.77 4.11
C GLU A 72 4.03 20.86 3.74
N GLU A 73 3.20 21.26 2.76
CA GLU A 73 2.10 20.44 2.25
C GLU A 73 2.61 19.12 1.65
N GLN A 74 3.64 19.18 0.81
CA GLN A 74 4.20 17.97 0.19
C GLN A 74 4.74 17.01 1.24
N LYS A 75 5.33 17.53 2.32
CA LYS A 75 5.82 16.70 3.44
C LYS A 75 4.65 16.07 4.18
N ALA A 76 3.65 16.86 4.56
CA ALA A 76 2.46 16.39 5.26
C ALA A 76 1.71 15.33 4.43
N ARG A 77 1.56 15.56 3.11
CA ARG A 77 0.93 14.61 2.20
C ARG A 77 1.70 13.32 2.08
N LYS A 78 3.04 13.35 1.99
CA LYS A 78 3.87 12.14 1.98
C LYS A 78 3.73 11.34 3.27
N GLU A 79 3.67 12.02 4.41
CA GLU A 79 3.47 11.36 5.72
C GLU A 79 2.07 10.76 5.82
N ALA A 80 1.03 11.47 5.38
CA ALA A 80 -0.34 10.96 5.35
C ALA A 80 -0.51 9.75 4.42
N VAL A 81 0.11 9.78 3.23
CA VAL A 81 0.10 8.64 2.30
C VAL A 81 0.78 7.42 2.92
N ARG A 82 1.96 7.58 3.55
CA ARG A 82 2.63 6.48 4.24
C ARG A 82 1.80 5.90 5.38
N ALA A 83 1.15 6.75 6.18
CA ALA A 83 0.28 6.30 7.26
C ALA A 83 -0.92 5.51 6.72
N LEU A 84 -1.54 5.97 5.64
CA LEU A 84 -2.65 5.27 4.97
C LEU A 84 -2.20 3.93 4.37
N GLU A 85 -1.03 3.88 3.74
CA GLU A 85 -0.46 2.64 3.20
C GLU A 85 -0.18 1.63 4.33
N GLU A 86 0.36 2.08 5.45
CA GLU A 86 0.63 1.21 6.60
C GLU A 86 -0.68 0.69 7.23
N GLN A 87 -1.70 1.54 7.35
CA GLN A 87 -3.03 1.13 7.81
C GLN A 87 -3.65 0.10 6.87
N ARG A 88 -3.65 0.36 5.55
CA ARG A 88 -4.18 -0.59 4.56
C ARG A 88 -3.46 -1.92 4.61
N ARG A 89 -2.12 -1.92 4.75
CA ARG A 89 -1.35 -3.16 4.88
C ARG A 89 -1.75 -3.95 6.13
N LYS A 90 -1.86 -3.28 7.28
CA LYS A 90 -2.29 -3.92 8.53
C LYS A 90 -3.71 -4.47 8.44
N GLU A 91 -4.63 -3.75 7.80
CA GLU A 91 -5.99 -4.23 7.56
C GLU A 91 -6.03 -5.42 6.61
N GLN A 92 -5.24 -5.40 5.53
CA GLN A 92 -5.14 -6.50 4.59
C GLN A 92 -4.57 -7.75 5.26
N GLU A 93 -3.50 -7.63 6.04
CA GLU A 93 -2.91 -8.74 6.80
C GLU A 93 -3.92 -9.36 7.78
N LYS A 94 -4.73 -8.53 8.47
CA LYS A 94 -5.82 -9.02 9.33
C LYS A 94 -6.89 -9.78 8.55
N ARG A 95 -7.38 -9.22 7.44
CA ARG A 95 -8.39 -9.87 6.58
C ARG A 95 -7.89 -11.21 6.04
N ILE A 96 -6.62 -11.28 5.64
CA ILE A 96 -5.99 -12.52 5.19
C ILE A 96 -5.96 -13.54 6.33
N ALA A 97 -5.53 -13.14 7.53
CA ALA A 97 -5.47 -14.04 8.68
C ALA A 97 -6.84 -14.58 9.09
N GLU A 98 -7.86 -13.72 9.13
CA GLU A 98 -9.25 -14.08 9.45
C GLU A 98 -9.81 -15.06 8.42
N LEU A 99 -9.66 -14.76 7.12
CA LEU A 99 -10.14 -15.63 6.04
C LEU A 99 -9.46 -16.99 6.05
N LEU A 100 -8.15 -17.05 6.33
CA LEU A 100 -7.43 -18.32 6.47
C LEU A 100 -7.89 -19.11 7.69
N ASP A 101 -8.13 -18.46 8.83
CA ASP A 101 -8.65 -19.13 10.02
C ASP A 101 -10.03 -19.73 9.79
N GLU A 102 -10.93 -18.98 9.14
CA GLU A 102 -12.25 -19.47 8.77
C GLU A 102 -12.17 -20.63 7.78
N ALA A 103 -11.31 -20.53 6.76
CA ALA A 103 -11.15 -21.56 5.74
C ALA A 103 -10.55 -22.86 6.31
N VAL A 104 -9.60 -22.77 7.26
CA VAL A 104 -9.07 -23.95 7.97
C VAL A 104 -10.15 -24.56 8.88
N LYS A 105 -10.85 -23.73 9.67
CA LYS A 105 -11.94 -24.21 10.55
C LYS A 105 -13.05 -24.89 9.77
N ALA A 106 -13.42 -24.34 8.61
CA ALA A 106 -14.42 -24.91 7.71
C ALA A 106 -13.92 -26.15 6.95
N GLY A 107 -12.64 -26.52 7.07
CA GLY A 107 -12.05 -27.66 6.36
C GLY A 107 -11.97 -27.45 4.84
N LYS A 108 -11.95 -26.19 4.38
CA LYS A 108 -11.75 -25.84 2.97
C LYS A 108 -10.28 -25.89 2.58
N ILE A 109 -9.39 -25.53 3.50
CA ILE A 109 -7.93 -25.58 3.30
C ILE A 109 -7.25 -26.43 4.39
N PRO A 110 -6.19 -27.18 4.04
CA PRO A 110 -5.40 -27.91 5.02
C PRO A 110 -4.55 -26.96 5.89
N PRO A 111 -4.44 -27.19 7.21
CA PRO A 111 -3.59 -26.39 8.10
C PRO A 111 -2.12 -26.36 7.64
N GLY A 112 -1.57 -27.49 7.20
CA GLY A 112 -0.20 -27.57 6.68
C GLY A 112 0.07 -26.82 5.38
N LYS A 113 -0.97 -26.32 4.70
CA LYS A 113 -0.86 -25.45 3.51
C LYS A 113 -1.17 -23.99 3.79
N ARG A 114 -1.35 -23.61 5.05
CA ARG A 114 -1.72 -22.25 5.45
C ARG A 114 -0.77 -21.21 4.87
N ASP A 115 0.53 -21.46 4.92
CA ASP A 115 1.53 -20.50 4.41
C ASP A 115 1.49 -20.36 2.88
N GLU A 116 1.21 -21.45 2.16
CA GLU A 116 1.03 -21.42 0.70
C GLU A 116 -0.20 -20.59 0.31
N TRP A 117 -1.32 -20.77 1.02
CA TRP A 117 -2.54 -19.99 0.81
C TRP A 117 -2.38 -18.54 1.24
N LYS A 118 -1.62 -18.26 2.30
CA LYS A 118 -1.26 -16.91 2.72
C LYS A 118 -0.49 -16.18 1.62
N ALA A 119 0.54 -16.80 1.05
CA ALA A 119 1.30 -16.20 -0.05
C ALA A 119 0.43 -15.90 -1.28
N ARG A 120 -0.54 -16.77 -1.60
CA ARG A 120 -1.50 -16.54 -2.69
C ARG A 120 -2.45 -15.37 -2.40
N LEU A 121 -2.95 -15.26 -1.16
CA LEU A 121 -3.81 -14.15 -0.73
C LEU A 121 -3.06 -12.81 -0.68
N GLU A 122 -1.78 -12.82 -0.33
CA GLU A 122 -0.91 -11.64 -0.40
C GLU A 122 -0.66 -11.18 -1.85
N ALA A 123 -0.55 -12.12 -2.80
CA ALA A 123 -0.35 -11.83 -4.21
C ALA A 123 -1.65 -11.35 -4.92
N ASN A 124 -2.79 -11.98 -4.65
CA ASN A 124 -4.08 -11.57 -5.20
C ASN A 124 -5.20 -11.97 -4.23
N PHE A 125 -5.63 -11.01 -3.42
CA PHE A 125 -6.65 -11.23 -2.39
C PHE A 125 -8.01 -11.60 -3.00
N ASP A 126 -8.48 -10.83 -3.99
CA ASP A 126 -9.82 -10.99 -4.55
C ASP A 126 -9.99 -12.35 -5.24
N LEU A 127 -9.07 -12.71 -6.15
CA LEU A 127 -9.14 -14.00 -6.85
C LEU A 127 -9.00 -15.17 -5.88
N THR A 128 -8.03 -15.10 -4.95
CA THR A 128 -7.78 -16.22 -4.04
C THR A 128 -8.91 -16.37 -3.02
N SER A 129 -9.53 -15.28 -2.58
CA SER A 129 -10.69 -15.32 -1.68
C SER A 129 -11.90 -15.98 -2.36
N GLN A 130 -12.14 -15.70 -3.65
CA GLN A 130 -13.20 -16.37 -4.43
C GLN A 130 -12.93 -17.87 -4.56
N ILE A 131 -11.69 -18.26 -4.87
CA ILE A 131 -11.29 -19.67 -4.93
C ILE A 131 -11.57 -20.36 -3.57
N ILE A 132 -11.19 -19.73 -2.46
CA ILE A 132 -11.44 -20.27 -1.12
C ILE A 132 -12.95 -20.36 -0.83
N ALA A 133 -13.75 -19.42 -1.32
CA ALA A 133 -15.20 -19.47 -1.16
C ALA A 133 -15.81 -20.68 -1.89
N GLU A 134 -15.34 -20.98 -3.11
CA GLU A 134 -15.81 -22.08 -3.96
C GLU A 134 -15.31 -23.47 -3.51
N LEU A 135 -14.25 -23.55 -2.71
CA LEU A 135 -13.74 -24.83 -2.23
C LEU A 135 -14.80 -25.57 -1.37
N PRO A 136 -15.03 -26.87 -1.63
CA PRO A 136 -15.95 -27.65 -0.82
C PRO A 136 -15.37 -27.84 0.59
N ALA A 137 -16.24 -27.73 1.60
CA ALA A 137 -15.87 -28.05 2.97
C ALA A 137 -15.65 -29.56 3.10
N ASN A 138 -14.41 -29.98 3.37
CA ASN A 138 -14.11 -31.38 3.60
C ASN A 138 -13.54 -31.58 5.02
N PRO A 139 -14.33 -32.12 5.96
CA PRO A 139 -13.89 -32.29 7.35
C PRO A 139 -12.72 -33.28 7.51
N ALA A 140 -12.37 -34.07 6.48
CA ALA A 140 -11.18 -34.91 6.47
C ALA A 140 -9.87 -34.12 6.30
N VAL A 141 -9.93 -32.92 5.70
CA VAL A 141 -8.75 -32.06 5.45
C VAL A 141 -8.04 -31.63 6.74
N ASN A 142 -8.79 -31.55 7.85
CA ASN A 142 -8.24 -31.26 9.18
C ASN A 142 -7.59 -32.49 9.86
N LYS A 143 -7.72 -33.70 9.29
CA LYS A 143 -7.17 -34.94 9.85
C LYS A 143 -5.86 -35.40 9.19
N ASP A 144 -5.59 -34.93 7.97
CA ASP A 144 -4.45 -35.42 7.17
C ASP A 144 -3.08 -35.05 7.78
N GLU A 145 -2.97 -33.96 8.55
CA GLU A 145 -1.71 -33.65 9.27
C GLU A 145 -1.42 -34.60 10.43
N LYS A 146 -2.45 -35.08 11.16
CA LYS A 146 -2.23 -36.07 12.22
C LYS A 146 -1.87 -37.45 11.69
N GLN A 147 -2.25 -37.78 10.45
CA GLN A 147 -1.86 -39.05 9.82
C GLN A 147 -0.49 -38.98 9.14
N ASN A 148 -0.12 -37.85 8.53
CA ASN A 148 1.23 -37.71 7.96
C ASN A 148 2.32 -37.51 9.03
N ALA A 149 2.02 -36.86 10.17
CA ALA A 149 2.97 -36.80 11.29
C ALA A 149 3.23 -38.19 11.92
N LYS A 150 2.25 -39.10 11.88
CA LYS A 150 2.43 -40.49 12.36
C LYS A 150 3.13 -41.40 11.35
N LYS A 151 3.22 -41.00 10.08
CA LYS A 151 3.95 -41.72 9.03
C LYS A 151 5.40 -41.26 8.88
N ALA A 152 5.74 -40.09 9.41
CA ALA A 152 7.11 -39.56 9.47
C ALA A 152 7.97 -40.12 10.63
N ALA A 153 7.38 -40.98 11.50
CA ALA A 153 8.08 -41.69 12.57
C ALA A 153 8.15 -43.21 12.32
N ALA A 154 8.15 -43.64 11.06
CA ALA A 154 8.65 -44.96 10.71
C ALA A 154 10.17 -44.82 10.48
N PRO A 155 11.02 -45.70 11.08
CA PRO A 155 12.45 -45.64 10.82
C PRO A 155 12.68 -45.77 9.31
N GLU A 156 13.55 -44.92 8.77
CA GLU A 156 13.98 -45.01 7.37
C GLU A 156 14.32 -46.47 7.05
N PRO A 157 13.88 -47.04 5.91
CA PRO A 157 14.41 -48.31 5.49
C PRO A 157 15.90 -48.11 5.28
N ASP A 158 16.70 -48.77 6.12
CA ASP A 158 18.14 -48.94 5.99
C ASP A 158 18.46 -49.13 4.51
N VAL A 159 19.00 -48.08 3.89
CA VAL A 159 19.39 -48.10 2.49
C VAL A 159 20.61 -48.99 2.46
N LEU A 160 20.36 -50.30 2.36
CA LEU A 160 21.35 -51.35 2.18
C LEU A 160 22.25 -50.91 1.02
N ASP A 161 23.41 -50.39 1.38
CA ASP A 161 24.38 -49.89 0.43
C ASP A 161 24.66 -51.02 -0.55
N ARG A 162 24.38 -50.78 -1.83
CA ARG A 162 24.48 -51.79 -2.89
C ARG A 162 25.88 -52.41 -2.90
N ARG A 163 26.89 -51.66 -2.44
CA ARG A 163 28.26 -52.14 -2.21
C ARG A 163 28.36 -53.21 -1.12
N ALA A 164 27.70 -53.03 0.02
CA ALA A 164 27.67 -53.99 1.11
C ALA A 164 26.96 -55.30 0.70
N LEU A 165 25.86 -55.21 -0.07
CA LEU A 165 25.18 -56.37 -0.63
C LEU A 165 26.06 -57.15 -1.63
N VAL A 166 26.82 -56.45 -2.46
CA VAL A 166 27.73 -57.07 -3.44
C VAL A 166 28.94 -57.72 -2.77
N GLU A 167 29.49 -57.11 -1.71
CA GLU A 167 30.57 -57.74 -0.93
C GLU A 167 30.10 -58.97 -0.16
N ALA A 168 28.94 -58.89 0.51
CA ALA A 168 28.35 -60.03 1.21
C ALA A 168 28.03 -61.20 0.25
N ALA A 169 27.56 -60.90 -0.96
CA ALA A 169 27.34 -61.91 -1.99
C ALA A 169 28.65 -62.56 -2.43
N LYS A 170 29.71 -61.77 -2.65
CA LYS A 170 31.04 -62.31 -3.03
C LYS A 170 31.63 -63.19 -1.92
N SER A 171 31.53 -62.79 -0.65
CA SER A 171 32.02 -63.60 0.46
C SER A 171 31.25 -64.92 0.60
N TYR A 172 29.94 -64.91 0.36
CA TYR A 172 29.12 -66.12 0.41
C TYR A 172 29.46 -67.11 -0.71
N PHE A 173 29.68 -66.62 -1.94
CA PHE A 173 30.08 -67.48 -3.05
C PHE A 173 31.50 -68.04 -2.90
N ASN A 174 32.44 -67.25 -2.41
CA ASN A 174 33.81 -67.74 -2.16
C ASN A 174 33.89 -68.73 -0.99
N ALA A 175 33.09 -68.54 0.06
CA ALA A 175 33.02 -69.49 1.18
C ALA A 175 32.42 -70.84 0.74
N LYS A 176 31.45 -70.83 -0.17
CA LYS A 176 30.81 -72.05 -0.70
C LYS A 176 31.68 -72.80 -1.71
N ALA A 177 32.62 -72.12 -2.37
CA ALA A 177 33.58 -72.73 -3.28
C ALA A 177 34.77 -73.41 -2.56
N ALA A 178 35.02 -73.09 -1.29
CA ALA A 178 36.10 -73.66 -0.48
C ALA A 178 35.70 -74.95 0.28
N THR A 179 34.45 -75.40 0.15
CA THR A 179 33.90 -76.57 0.86
C THR A 179 33.48 -77.71 -0.07
N ASN A 180 34.05 -77.80 -1.28
CA ASN A 180 33.97 -78.98 -2.16
C ASN A 180 35.37 -79.45 -2.54
#